data_AF-A0A1Q7SRY5-F1
#
_entry.id   AF-A0A1Q7SRY5-F1
#
_cell.length_a   1.000
_cell.length_b   1.000
_cell.length_c   1.000
_cell.angle_alpha   90.00
_cell.angle_beta   90.00
_cell.angle_gamma   90.00
#
_symmetry.space_group_name_H-M   'P 1'
#
loop_
_entity.id
_entity.type
_entity.pdbx_description
1 polymer ?
#
loop_
_entity_poly.entity_id
_entity_poly.type
_entity_poly.pdbx_seq_one_letter_code
_entity_poly.pdbx_strand_id
1 'polypeptide(L)'
;MAKLQSPNLIADFTYHNNCPFLSNCSYSMSGAYANVGNSTATGANVKFTFYSQPDDTGQVLCATTYILGDVSAQSVATLSSVSCDGSSSTQTQSATYQFAWG
;
A
#
# COMPACT_ATOMS: atom_id res chain seq x y z
N MET A 1 1.28 11.59 3.60
CA MET A 1 0.22 10.70 4.11
C MET A 1 -0.82 10.60 3.02
N ALA A 2 -1.01 9.40 2.46
CA ALA A 2 -2.10 9.15 1.52
C ALA A 2 -3.22 8.48 2.30
N LYS A 3 -4.47 8.94 2.15
CA LYS A 3 -5.64 8.50 2.92
C LYS A 3 -6.71 7.98 1.96
N LEU A 4 -7.15 6.74 2.13
CA LEU A 4 -8.22 6.14 1.33
C LEU A 4 -9.41 5.81 2.23
N GLN A 5 -10.61 5.99 1.69
CA GLN A 5 -11.87 5.64 2.35
C GLN A 5 -12.70 4.78 1.39
N SER A 6 -12.80 3.50 1.67
CA SER A 6 -14.04 2.75 1.40
C SER A 6 -15.06 3.21 2.46
N PRO A 7 -16.40 3.12 2.28
CA PRO A 7 -17.36 3.62 3.28
C PRO A 7 -17.07 3.15 4.72
N ASN A 8 -16.37 2.01 4.86
CA ASN A 8 -16.04 1.41 6.13
C ASN A 8 -14.54 1.13 6.35
N LEU A 9 -13.67 1.12 5.33
CA LEU A 9 -12.23 0.83 5.51
C LEU A 9 -11.40 2.09 5.28
N ILE A 10 -10.63 2.47 6.29
CA ILE A 10 -9.70 3.59 6.28
C ILE A 10 -8.29 3.03 6.46
N ALA A 11 -7.32 3.57 5.73
CA ALA A 11 -5.92 3.29 6.01
C ALA A 11 -5.07 4.55 5.98
N ASP A 12 -3.98 4.47 6.74
CA ASP A 12 -2.86 5.39 6.67
C ASP A 12 -1.58 4.57 6.56
N PHE A 13 -0.87 4.77 5.46
CA PHE A 13 0.34 4.04 5.11
C PHE A 13 1.48 5.00 4.85
N THR A 14 2.65 4.66 5.40
CA THR A 14 3.92 5.31 5.12
C THR A 14 4.75 4.37 4.27
N TYR A 15 5.35 4.92 3.22
CA TYR A 15 6.26 4.19 2.36
C TYR A 15 7.68 4.73 2.52
N HIS A 16 8.65 3.84 2.31
CA HIS A 16 10.06 4.12 2.27
C HIS A 16 10.66 3.51 1.01
N ASN A 17 11.62 4.22 0.44
CA ASN A 17 12.32 3.80 -0.76
C ASN A 17 13.82 3.86 -0.49
N ASN A 18 14.51 2.75 -0.75
CA ASN A 18 15.96 2.66 -0.68
C ASN A 18 16.47 2.37 -2.09
N CYS A 19 17.17 3.33 -2.68
CA CYS A 19 17.64 3.28 -4.06
C CYS A 19 19.15 3.53 -4.10
N PRO A 20 19.97 2.51 -3.79
CA PRO A 20 21.42 2.64 -3.90
C PRO A 20 21.85 2.86 -5.36
N PHE A 21 22.97 3.57 -5.53
CA PHE A 21 23.51 3.88 -6.85
C PHE A 21 23.81 2.61 -7.66
N LEU A 22 23.36 2.56 -8.92
CA LEU A 22 23.54 1.43 -9.84
C LEU A 22 23.03 0.08 -9.31
N SER A 23 22.09 0.10 -8.37
CA SER A 23 21.50 -1.10 -7.77
C SER A 23 19.98 -1.06 -7.88
N ASN A 24 19.34 -2.20 -7.65
CA ASN A 24 17.88 -2.27 -7.58
C ASN A 24 17.39 -1.44 -6.39
N CYS A 25 16.26 -0.75 -6.58
CA CYS A 25 15.57 -0.10 -5.48
C CYS A 25 14.74 -1.12 -4.70
N SER A 26 14.77 -1.02 -3.39
CA SER A 26 13.82 -1.69 -2.50
C SER A 26 12.81 -0.67 -2.00
N TYR A 27 11.54 -0.97 -2.18
CA TYR A 27 10.42 -0.17 -1.71
C TYR A 27 9.72 -0.93 -0.59
N SER A 28 9.45 -0.26 0.51
CA SER A 28 8.73 -0.84 1.64
C SER A 28 7.60 0.08 2.06
N MET A 29 6.57 -0.51 2.63
CA MET A 29 5.42 0.24 3.13
C MET A 29 4.88 -0.44 4.38
N SER A 30 4.48 0.38 5.34
CA SER A 30 3.93 -0.04 6.62
C SER A 30 2.93 1.00 7.12
N GLY A 31 1.98 0.57 7.93
CA GLY A 31 1.03 1.50 8.54
C GLY A 31 -0.11 0.79 9.24
N ALA A 32 -1.25 1.46 9.29
CA ALA A 32 -2.43 0.95 9.97
C ALA A 32 -3.67 1.06 9.07
N TYR A 33 -4.60 0.15 9.29
CA TYR A 33 -5.89 0.14 8.64
C TYR A 33 -6.98 -0.14 9.69
N ALA A 34 -8.14 0.44 9.48
CA ALA A 34 -9.28 0.32 10.37
C ALA A 34 -10.54 0.08 9.57
N ASN A 35 -11.35 -0.87 10.04
CA ASN A 35 -12.72 -1.01 9.60
C ASN A 35 -13.61 -0.23 10.58
N VAL A 36 -14.07 0.95 10.18
CA VAL A 36 -14.99 1.81 10.94
C VAL A 36 -16.47 1.49 10.66
N GLY A 37 -16.74 0.49 9.81
CA GLY A 37 -18.10 0.02 9.55
C GLY A 37 -18.59 -1.01 10.55
N ASN A 38 -19.88 -1.33 10.43
CA ASN A 38 -20.57 -2.29 11.28
C ASN A 38 -20.55 -3.73 10.73
N SER A 39 -19.93 -3.94 9.57
CA SER A 39 -19.83 -5.26 8.91
C SER A 39 -18.37 -5.68 8.77
N THR A 40 -18.09 -6.96 8.99
CA THR A 40 -16.77 -7.55 8.72
C THR A 40 -16.46 -7.48 7.23
N ALA A 41 -15.26 -7.02 6.90
CA ALA A 41 -14.75 -7.02 5.54
C ALA A 41 -14.12 -8.36 5.22
N THR A 42 -14.77 -9.16 4.39
CA THR A 42 -14.26 -10.46 3.95
C THR A 42 -13.38 -10.31 2.73
N GLY A 43 -12.20 -10.96 2.75
CA GLY A 43 -11.29 -10.95 1.60
C GLY A 43 -10.68 -9.59 1.27
N ALA A 44 -10.54 -8.71 2.27
CA ALA A 44 -9.94 -7.40 2.08
C ALA A 44 -8.48 -7.57 1.64
N ASN A 45 -8.12 -6.87 0.58
CA ASN A 45 -6.75 -6.80 0.10
C ASN A 45 -6.39 -5.35 -0.18
N VAL A 46 -5.10 -5.04 -0.04
CA VAL A 46 -4.55 -3.75 -0.40
C VAL A 46 -3.51 -3.96 -1.47
N LYS A 47 -3.75 -3.38 -2.64
CA LYS A 47 -2.74 -3.29 -3.69
C LYS A 47 -1.97 -2.00 -3.49
N PHE A 48 -0.65 -2.07 -3.48
CA PHE A 48 0.26 -0.94 -3.50
C PHE A 48 0.96 -0.86 -4.84
N THR A 49 1.01 0.32 -5.43
CA THR A 49 1.72 0.53 -6.71
C THR A 49 2.64 1.73 -6.56
N PHE A 50 3.92 1.54 -6.86
CA PHE A 50 4.96 2.57 -6.81
C PHE A 50 5.27 3.05 -8.21
N TYR A 51 5.30 4.37 -8.40
CA TYR A 51 5.47 4.99 -9.71
C TYR A 51 6.75 5.82 -9.80
N SER A 52 7.33 5.87 -11.00
CA SER A 52 8.55 6.63 -11.27
C SER A 52 8.34 8.14 -11.27
N GLN A 53 7.09 8.62 -11.38
CA GLN A 53 6.73 10.02 -11.37
C GLN A 53 5.64 10.32 -10.32
N PRO A 54 5.46 11.59 -9.91
CA PRO A 54 4.40 12.00 -9.00
C PRO A 54 3.00 11.71 -9.57
N ASP A 55 1.97 11.88 -8.74
CA ASP A 55 0.55 11.80 -9.14
C ASP A 55 0.16 10.48 -9.84
N ASP A 56 0.81 9.38 -9.43
CA ASP A 56 0.53 8.03 -9.92
C ASP A 56 0.79 7.86 -11.43
N THR A 57 1.72 8.65 -11.96
CA THR A 57 2.09 8.67 -13.38
C THR A 57 3.47 8.04 -13.65
N GLY A 58 3.75 7.75 -14.93
CA GLY A 58 5.03 7.18 -15.36
C GLY A 58 5.06 5.65 -15.32
N GLN A 59 6.26 5.08 -15.17
CA GLN A 59 6.46 3.63 -15.14
C GLN A 59 6.14 3.07 -13.75
N VAL A 60 5.46 1.93 -13.73
CA VAL A 60 5.29 1.15 -12.49
C VAL A 60 6.64 0.54 -12.13
N LEU A 61 7.20 1.00 -11.01
CA LEU A 61 8.50 0.56 -10.50
C LEU A 61 8.38 -0.77 -9.74
N CYS A 62 7.35 -0.89 -8.92
CA CYS A 62 6.90 -2.16 -8.36
C CYS A 62 5.43 -2.08 -7.95
N ALA A 63 4.78 -3.24 -7.90
CA ALA A 63 3.44 -3.38 -7.39
C ALA A 63 3.37 -4.62 -6.50
N THR A 64 2.73 -4.50 -5.36
CA THR A 64 2.54 -5.60 -4.43
C THR A 64 1.11 -5.60 -3.92
N THR A 65 0.49 -6.77 -3.87
CA THR A 65 -0.85 -6.93 -3.30
C THR A 65 -0.72 -7.70 -2.01
N TYR A 66 -1.15 -7.08 -0.92
CA TYR A 66 -1.19 -7.69 0.40
C TYR A 66 -2.61 -8.10 0.74
N ILE A 67 -2.79 -9.35 1.17
CA ILE A 67 -4.08 -9.88 1.59
C ILE A 67 -4.22 -9.60 3.10
N LEU A 68 -5.12 -8.69 3.47
CA LEU A 68 -5.45 -8.42 4.87
C LEU A 68 -6.32 -9.54 5.46
N GLY A 69 -7.04 -10.26 4.60
CA GLY A 69 -7.99 -11.29 5.02
C GLY A 69 -9.27 -10.64 5.56
N ASP A 70 -9.81 -11.24 6.62
CA ASP A 70 -11.03 -10.74 7.24
C ASP A 70 -10.72 -9.61 8.23
N VAL A 71 -11.30 -8.43 8.00
CA VAL A 71 -11.16 -7.27 8.87
C VAL A 71 -12.47 -7.05 9.62
N SER A 72 -12.50 -7.44 10.90
CA SER A 72 -13.67 -7.33 11.78
C SER A 72 -14.29 -5.93 11.76
N ALA A 73 -15.61 -5.85 11.92
CA ALA A 73 -16.30 -4.58 12.14
C ALA A 73 -15.68 -3.81 13.32
N GLN A 74 -15.64 -2.48 13.23
CA GLN A 74 -15.16 -1.58 14.29
C GLN A 74 -13.78 -1.96 14.85
N SER A 75 -12.86 -2.36 13.99
CA SER A 75 -11.52 -2.82 14.38
C SER A 75 -10.41 -1.96 13.79
N VAL A 76 -9.25 -1.99 14.44
CA VAL A 76 -8.00 -1.40 13.94
C VAL A 76 -6.91 -2.46 13.97
N ALA A 77 -6.13 -2.51 12.90
CA ALA A 77 -5.01 -3.41 12.77
C ALA A 77 -3.81 -2.69 12.13
N THR A 78 -2.64 -3.26 12.35
CA THR A 78 -1.40 -2.78 11.74
C THR A 78 -1.03 -3.68 10.58
N LEU A 79 -0.52 -3.07 9.53
CA LEU A 79 0.06 -3.77 8.40
C LEU A 79 1.57 -3.86 8.61
N SER A 80 2.07 -5.09 8.75
CA SER A 80 3.49 -5.40 8.77
C SER A 80 4.16 -4.86 7.50
N SER A 81 5.46 -4.54 7.58
CA SER A 81 6.17 -3.97 6.43
C SER A 81 6.06 -4.90 5.21
N VAL A 82 5.48 -4.39 4.14
CA VAL A 82 5.39 -5.06 2.84
C VAL A 82 6.43 -4.44 1.94
N SER A 83 7.28 -5.26 1.33
CA SER A 83 8.33 -4.81 0.42
C SER A 83 8.11 -5.30 -1.00
N CYS A 84 8.53 -4.49 -1.97
CA CYS A 84 8.77 -4.91 -3.34
C CYS A 84 10.09 -4.32 -3.85
N ASP A 85 10.78 -5.06 -4.71
CA ASP A 85 11.99 -4.59 -5.37
C ASP A 85 11.66 -4.14 -6.79
N GLY A 86 12.17 -2.98 -7.19
CA GLY A 86 12.12 -2.52 -8.57
C GLY A 86 13.50 -2.65 -9.22
N SER A 87 13.49 -3.00 -10.50
CA SER A 87 14.70 -3.17 -11.32
C SER A 87 15.37 -1.85 -11.73
N SER A 88 14.91 -0.72 -11.21
CA SER A 88 15.45 0.61 -11.53
C SER A 88 15.99 1.26 -10.26
N SER A 89 17.07 2.03 -10.38
CA SER A 89 17.59 2.90 -9.30
C SER A 89 16.80 4.21 -9.15
N THR A 90 15.64 4.34 -9.80
CA THR A 90 14.78 5.54 -9.71
C THR A 90 13.99 5.53 -8.40
N GLN A 91 14.17 6.57 -7.57
CA GLN A 91 13.33 6.76 -6.39
C GLN A 91 11.86 6.95 -6.79
N THR A 92 10.98 6.22 -6.10
CA THR A 92 9.54 6.43 -6.24
C THR A 92 9.18 7.86 -5.88
N GLN A 93 8.31 8.42 -6.70
CA GLN A 93 7.78 9.76 -6.49
C GLN A 93 6.33 9.72 -5.97
N SER A 94 5.59 8.64 -6.23
CA SER A 94 4.22 8.46 -5.72
C SER A 94 3.87 6.98 -5.50
N ALA A 95 2.95 6.72 -4.58
CA ALA A 95 2.41 5.39 -4.34
C ALA A 95 0.90 5.44 -4.18
N THR A 96 0.19 4.58 -4.89
CA THR A 96 -1.25 4.38 -4.72
C THR A 96 -1.53 3.16 -3.89
N TYR A 97 -2.70 3.17 -3.24
CA TYR A 97 -3.26 1.96 -2.72
C TYR A 97 -4.77 1.87 -2.89
N GLN A 98 -5.29 0.65 -2.95
CA GLN A 98 -6.71 0.38 -3.19
C GLN A 98 -7.18 -0.81 -2.36
N PHE A 99 -8.36 -0.69 -1.76
CA PHE A 99 -9.07 -1.82 -1.15
C PHE A 99 -9.97 -2.51 -2.18
N ALA A 100 -9.91 -3.83 -2.27
CA ALA A 100 -10.94 -4.62 -2.92
C ALA A 100 -11.65 -5.52 -1.90
N TRP A 101 -12.96 -5.67 -2.09
CA TRP A 101 -13.83 -6.58 -1.33
C TRP A 101 -14.04 -7.84 -2.16
N GLY A 102 -13.96 -9.01 -1.52
CA GLY A 102 -14.33 -10.30 -2.12
C GLY A 102 -15.83 -10.52 -2.14
#